data_AF-A0A3D2ED81-F1
#
_entry.id   AF-A0A3D2ED81-F1
#
_cell.length_a   1.000
_cell.length_b   1.000
_cell.length_c   1.000
_cell.angle_alpha   90.00
_cell.angle_beta   90.00
_cell.angle_gamma   90.00
#
_symmetry.space_group_name_H-M   'P 1'
#
loop_
_entity.id
_entity.type
_entity.pdbx_description
1 polymer ?
#
loop_
_entity_poly.entity_id
_entity_poly.type
_entity_poly.pdbx_seq_one_letter_code
_entity_poly.pdbx_strand_id
1 'polypeptide(L)'
;MKKWKCFLTAIVIAAGSMLVGCQGFSSAKPIEAMYIPAGEDGHLMVGEGTGNVFTVTMPENIQDKTGKKISEDDLNRGDIVAIYGDGIMLESYPGQYPGVTKIKVVKEGKASDADQYQDILDEFWPEKDPGELPYLNVGYRASYGEVSASAMQGGYSWSYADKDGVEQNETADSVAVTQWTELPAMNVDGTTDMELYFDTKPEKVTATAFPAELSGESDPGAGAEAEVEEKDGNYTIKDVQKDMIYLIHGEWGNGWVEFGFEVE
;
A
#
# COMPACT_ATOMS: atom_id res chain seq x y z
N MET A 1 -1.95 -54.64 -28.90
CA MET A 1 -1.90 -54.35 -30.35
C MET A 1 -3.33 -54.32 -30.91
N LYS A 2 -3.62 -53.35 -31.80
CA LYS A 2 -4.89 -53.03 -32.52
C LYS A 2 -5.96 -52.33 -31.64
N LYS A 3 -6.10 -50.98 -31.68
CA LYS A 3 -6.67 -50.05 -32.70
C LYS A 3 -8.19 -50.32 -32.89
N TRP A 4 -9.15 -49.39 -32.90
CA TRP A 4 -9.18 -48.01 -33.42
C TRP A 4 -10.54 -47.31 -33.12
N LYS A 5 -10.53 -45.97 -32.92
CA LYS A 5 -11.51 -44.90 -33.26
C LYS A 5 -13.01 -45.07 -32.93
N CYS A 6 -13.55 -44.24 -32.04
CA CYS A 6 -14.21 -42.93 -32.29
C CYS A 6 -15.54 -43.03 -33.04
N PHE A 7 -16.65 -42.78 -32.34
CA PHE A 7 -17.72 -41.92 -32.85
C PHE A 7 -18.33 -41.11 -31.69
N LEU A 8 -18.07 -39.81 -31.71
CA LEU A 8 -18.92 -38.79 -31.09
C LEU A 8 -20.27 -38.81 -31.81
N THR A 9 -21.38 -38.79 -31.05
CA THR A 9 -22.54 -37.98 -31.45
C THR A 9 -23.28 -37.54 -30.19
N ALA A 10 -23.26 -36.23 -29.97
CA ALA A 10 -24.01 -35.52 -28.95
C ALA A 10 -25.50 -35.46 -29.34
N ILE A 11 -26.39 -35.59 -28.36
CA ILE A 11 -27.66 -34.87 -28.36
C ILE A 11 -27.91 -34.40 -26.92
N VAL A 12 -27.59 -33.12 -26.69
CA VAL A 12 -28.09 -32.31 -25.57
C VAL A 12 -29.48 -31.85 -25.99
N ILE A 13 -30.52 -32.29 -25.28
CA ILE A 13 -31.82 -31.62 -25.30
C ILE A 13 -31.90 -30.82 -24.00
N ALA A 14 -31.65 -29.52 -24.14
CA ALA A 14 -32.02 -28.53 -23.16
C ALA A 14 -33.55 -28.35 -23.20
N ALA A 15 -34.23 -28.63 -22.10
CA ALA A 15 -35.58 -28.15 -21.86
C ALA A 15 -35.86 -28.08 -20.35
N GLY A 16 -35.78 -26.86 -19.81
CA GLY A 16 -36.76 -26.36 -18.86
C GLY A 16 -36.66 -26.84 -17.41
N SER A 17 -35.92 -26.08 -16.60
CA SER A 17 -36.48 -25.47 -15.38
C SER A 17 -35.49 -24.46 -14.83
N MET A 18 -35.76 -23.17 -15.05
CA MET A 18 -35.28 -22.11 -14.16
C MET A 18 -35.88 -22.39 -12.78
N LEU A 19 -35.18 -23.18 -11.98
CA LEU A 19 -35.20 -23.00 -10.54
C LEU A 19 -34.15 -21.93 -10.28
N VAL A 20 -34.63 -20.68 -10.16
CA VAL A 20 -33.96 -19.65 -9.38
C VAL A 20 -33.92 -20.19 -7.96
N GLY A 21 -32.93 -21.04 -7.70
CA GLY A 21 -32.49 -21.30 -6.34
C GLY A 21 -31.84 -20.01 -5.90
N CYS A 22 -32.51 -19.26 -5.02
CA CYS A 22 -31.80 -18.50 -4.00
C CYS A 22 -30.85 -19.50 -3.35
N GLN A 23 -29.61 -19.57 -3.84
CA GLN A 23 -28.54 -20.25 -3.14
C GLN A 23 -28.35 -19.44 -1.86
N GLY A 24 -28.88 -19.99 -0.77
CA GLY A 24 -28.70 -19.43 0.55
C GLY A 24 -27.23 -19.16 0.77
N PHE A 25 -26.92 -18.02 1.38
CA PHE A 25 -25.66 -17.79 2.05
C PHE A 25 -25.27 -19.10 2.76
N SER A 26 -24.17 -19.70 2.31
CA SER A 26 -23.64 -20.91 2.91
C SER A 26 -23.58 -20.69 4.41
N SER A 27 -24.28 -21.53 5.18
CA SER A 27 -24.19 -21.58 6.64
C SER A 27 -22.87 -22.24 7.07
N ALA A 28 -21.77 -21.93 6.40
CA ALA A 28 -20.45 -22.30 6.86
C ALA A 28 -20.27 -21.69 8.24
N LYS A 29 -19.81 -22.50 9.19
CA LYS A 29 -19.43 -21.97 10.51
C LYS A 29 -18.39 -20.87 10.28
N PRO A 30 -18.47 -19.75 11.00
CA PRO A 30 -17.45 -18.72 10.90
C PRO A 30 -16.09 -19.34 11.25
N ILE A 31 -15.05 -18.84 10.61
CA ILE A 31 -13.67 -19.15 10.98
C ILE A 31 -13.37 -18.31 12.21
N GLU A 32 -13.01 -18.94 13.33
CA GLU A 32 -12.48 -18.22 14.49
C GLU A 32 -10.97 -18.08 14.33
N ALA A 33 -10.45 -16.86 14.49
CA ALA A 33 -9.03 -16.58 14.34
C ALA A 33 -8.60 -15.45 15.27
N MET A 34 -7.34 -15.50 15.69
CA MET A 34 -6.66 -14.39 16.35
C MET A 34 -6.32 -13.30 15.33
N TYR A 35 -6.63 -12.05 15.64
CA TYR A 35 -6.23 -10.87 14.88
C TYR A 35 -4.91 -10.32 15.39
N ILE A 36 -3.99 -10.03 14.47
CA ILE A 36 -2.68 -9.45 14.76
C ILE A 36 -2.43 -8.33 13.73
N PRO A 37 -2.41 -7.04 14.12
CA PRO A 37 -2.05 -5.97 13.20
C PRO A 37 -0.56 -6.06 12.80
N ALA A 38 -0.22 -5.62 11.58
CA ALA A 38 1.12 -5.69 11.00
C ALA A 38 1.39 -4.48 10.08
N GLY A 39 2.38 -3.63 10.40
CA GLY A 39 2.64 -2.40 9.62
C GLY A 39 1.47 -1.39 9.66
N GLU A 40 1.41 -0.48 8.69
CA GLU A 40 0.33 0.54 8.60
C GLU A 40 -1.01 -0.05 8.12
N ASP A 41 -1.00 -0.91 7.09
CA ASP A 41 -2.22 -1.45 6.44
C ASP A 41 -2.29 -2.99 6.41
N GLY A 42 -1.42 -3.67 7.15
CA GLY A 42 -1.32 -5.12 7.16
C GLY A 42 -1.89 -5.76 8.41
N HIS A 43 -2.18 -7.06 8.30
CA HIS A 43 -2.63 -7.88 9.40
C HIS A 43 -2.45 -9.36 9.12
N LEU A 44 -2.39 -10.12 10.20
CA LEU A 44 -2.35 -11.57 10.19
C LEU A 44 -3.54 -12.12 10.97
N MET A 45 -4.20 -13.12 10.39
CA MET A 45 -5.21 -13.94 11.05
C MET A 45 -4.62 -15.33 11.33
N VAL A 46 -4.77 -15.80 12.57
CA VAL A 46 -4.34 -17.14 12.96
C VAL A 46 -5.52 -17.98 13.40
N GLY A 47 -5.89 -19.00 12.62
CA GLY A 47 -7.07 -19.81 12.84
C GLY A 47 -7.02 -20.61 14.16
N GLU A 48 -8.02 -20.41 15.02
CA GLU A 48 -8.11 -21.07 16.32
C GLU A 48 -8.19 -22.60 16.13
N GLY A 49 -7.31 -23.32 16.84
CA GLY A 49 -7.23 -24.80 16.82
C GLY A 49 -6.60 -25.41 15.56
N THR A 50 -6.37 -24.63 14.50
CA THR A 50 -5.67 -25.10 13.29
C THR A 50 -4.26 -24.55 13.19
N GLY A 51 -4.02 -23.32 13.69
CA GLY A 51 -2.77 -22.60 13.50
C GLY A 51 -2.55 -22.12 12.06
N ASN A 52 -3.56 -22.21 11.19
CA ASN A 52 -3.46 -21.72 9.83
C ASN A 52 -3.32 -20.20 9.82
N VAL A 53 -2.41 -19.70 8.99
CA VAL A 53 -2.06 -18.29 8.90
C VAL A 53 -2.58 -17.73 7.58
N PHE A 54 -3.33 -16.62 7.64
CA PHE A 54 -3.95 -16.02 6.46
C PHE A 54 -4.22 -14.51 6.66
N THR A 55 -4.53 -13.82 5.56
CA THR A 55 -5.05 -12.45 5.57
C THR A 55 -6.50 -12.44 5.09
N VAL A 56 -7.20 -11.35 5.35
CA VAL A 56 -8.58 -11.13 4.91
C VAL A 56 -8.70 -9.79 4.20
N THR A 57 -9.61 -9.68 3.24
CA THR A 57 -10.10 -8.35 2.83
C THR A 57 -11.03 -7.84 3.92
N MET A 58 -10.66 -6.75 4.57
CA MET A 58 -11.42 -6.21 5.70
C MET A 58 -12.81 -5.75 5.25
N PRO A 59 -13.91 -6.26 5.86
CA PRO A 59 -15.26 -5.87 5.46
C PRO A 59 -15.66 -4.56 6.14
N GLU A 60 -16.62 -3.84 5.57
CA GLU A 60 -17.22 -2.66 6.24
C GLU A 60 -18.00 -3.00 7.53
N ASN A 61 -18.36 -4.28 7.73
CA ASN A 61 -19.14 -4.75 8.86
C ASN A 61 -18.24 -5.44 9.89
N ILE A 62 -17.55 -4.64 10.69
CA ILE A 62 -16.75 -5.09 11.84
C ILE A 62 -17.55 -4.77 13.11
N GLN A 63 -17.61 -5.73 14.03
CA GLN A 63 -18.38 -5.63 15.26
C GLN A 63 -17.58 -6.01 16.49
N ASP A 64 -17.80 -5.30 17.59
CA ASP A 64 -17.30 -5.71 18.90
C ASP A 64 -18.06 -6.93 19.45
N LYS A 65 -17.67 -7.38 20.66
CA LYS A 65 -18.31 -8.50 21.35
C LYS A 65 -19.81 -8.31 21.60
N THR A 66 -20.25 -7.07 21.78
CA THR A 66 -21.66 -6.71 22.02
C THR A 66 -22.48 -6.64 20.74
N GLY A 67 -21.82 -6.59 19.57
CA GLY A 67 -22.44 -6.43 18.25
C GLY A 67 -22.51 -4.98 17.79
N LYS A 68 -21.87 -4.03 18.49
CA LYS A 68 -21.76 -2.64 18.06
C LYS A 68 -20.79 -2.57 16.88
N LYS A 69 -21.13 -1.78 15.85
CA LYS A 69 -20.24 -1.50 14.72
C LYS A 69 -18.98 -0.75 15.20
N ILE A 70 -17.82 -1.22 14.77
CA ILE A 70 -16.50 -0.63 15.00
C ILE A 70 -15.73 -0.57 13.68
N SER A 71 -14.56 0.06 13.69
CA SER A 71 -13.59 0.06 12.60
C SER A 71 -12.52 -1.01 12.79
N GLU A 72 -11.60 -1.14 11.83
CA GLU A 72 -10.43 -2.01 11.94
C GLU A 72 -9.46 -1.53 13.04
N ASP A 73 -9.23 -0.23 13.14
CA ASP A 73 -8.38 0.40 14.15
C ASP A 73 -8.83 0.14 15.60
N ASP A 74 -10.11 -0.22 15.79
CA ASP A 74 -10.67 -0.57 17.09
C ASP A 74 -10.37 -2.03 17.51
N LEU A 75 -9.84 -2.86 16.60
CA LEU A 75 -9.46 -4.25 16.89
C LEU A 75 -8.13 -4.31 17.63
N ASN A 76 -8.05 -5.12 18.69
CA ASN A 76 -6.83 -5.21 19.48
C ASN A 76 -6.01 -6.43 19.06
N ARG A 77 -4.69 -6.28 19.11
CA ARG A 77 -3.76 -7.39 18.95
C ARG A 77 -4.10 -8.53 19.91
N GLY A 78 -4.27 -9.73 19.36
CA GLY A 78 -4.60 -10.95 20.09
C GLY A 78 -6.10 -11.23 20.21
N ASP A 79 -6.98 -10.29 19.84
CA ASP A 79 -8.43 -10.52 19.87
C ASP A 79 -8.81 -11.72 19.00
N ILE A 80 -9.70 -12.57 19.51
CA ILE A 80 -10.28 -13.65 18.72
C ILE A 80 -11.55 -13.13 18.05
N VAL A 81 -11.57 -13.23 16.73
CA VAL A 81 -12.68 -12.80 15.89
C VAL A 81 -13.32 -13.99 15.18
N ALA A 82 -14.64 -13.93 15.00
CA ALA A 82 -15.38 -14.80 14.11
C ALA A 82 -15.53 -14.12 12.74
N ILE A 83 -15.02 -14.78 11.71
CA ILE A 83 -14.93 -14.30 10.33
C ILE A 83 -15.98 -15.02 9.48
N TYR A 84 -16.88 -14.25 8.87
CA TYR A 84 -17.98 -14.75 8.05
C TYR A 84 -17.77 -14.38 6.59
N GLY A 85 -17.98 -15.32 5.67
CA GLY A 85 -17.80 -15.13 4.24
C GLY A 85 -18.18 -16.37 3.43
N ASP A 86 -17.70 -16.45 2.18
CA ASP A 86 -17.98 -17.57 1.27
C ASP A 86 -17.17 -18.85 1.56
N GLY A 87 -16.18 -18.79 2.45
CA GLY A 87 -15.31 -19.88 2.85
C GLY A 87 -14.19 -20.20 1.86
N ILE A 88 -13.96 -19.37 0.85
CA ILE A 88 -12.98 -19.61 -0.21
C ILE A 88 -11.62 -18.99 0.20
N MET A 89 -10.68 -19.84 0.60
CA MET A 89 -9.29 -19.47 0.86
C MET A 89 -8.44 -19.70 -0.39
N LEU A 90 -7.69 -18.69 -0.83
CA LEU A 90 -6.74 -18.79 -1.94
C LEU A 90 -5.47 -19.54 -1.49
N GLU A 91 -4.87 -20.28 -2.42
CA GLU A 91 -3.67 -21.10 -2.18
C GLU A 91 -2.39 -20.24 -2.22
N SER A 92 -2.19 -19.44 -1.18
CA SER A 92 -0.99 -18.62 -0.92
C SER A 92 -0.46 -18.82 0.49
N TYR A 93 0.70 -18.24 0.80
CA TYR A 93 1.23 -18.17 2.16
C TYR A 93 1.70 -16.73 2.47
N PRO A 94 1.06 -16.01 3.41
CA PRO A 94 -0.16 -16.38 4.12
C PRO A 94 -1.31 -16.69 3.15
N GLY A 95 -2.25 -17.56 3.56
CA GLY A 95 -3.49 -17.77 2.79
C GLY A 95 -4.24 -16.45 2.63
N GLN A 96 -5.07 -16.30 1.61
CA GLN A 96 -5.88 -15.10 1.44
C GLN A 96 -7.35 -15.44 1.41
N TYR A 97 -8.15 -14.74 2.21
CA TYR A 97 -9.60 -14.91 2.26
C TYR A 97 -10.31 -13.61 1.85
N PRO A 98 -10.51 -13.38 0.54
CA PRO A 98 -11.10 -12.14 0.04
C PRO A 98 -12.63 -12.06 0.22
N GLY A 99 -13.32 -13.20 0.30
CA GLY A 99 -14.78 -13.28 0.37
C GLY A 99 -15.41 -12.95 1.74
N VAL A 100 -14.72 -12.20 2.59
CA VAL A 100 -15.18 -11.86 3.95
C VAL A 100 -16.25 -10.77 3.89
N THR A 101 -17.34 -10.98 4.62
CA THR A 101 -18.51 -10.08 4.64
C THR A 101 -18.79 -9.48 6.01
N LYS A 102 -18.25 -10.09 7.08
CA LYS A 102 -18.40 -9.61 8.45
C LYS A 102 -17.31 -10.19 9.34
N ILE A 103 -16.79 -9.36 10.23
CA ILE A 103 -15.91 -9.75 11.33
C ILE A 103 -16.60 -9.38 12.64
N LYS A 104 -16.54 -10.26 13.64
CA LYS A 104 -17.06 -9.98 14.97
C LYS A 104 -16.07 -10.45 16.04
N VAL A 105 -15.67 -9.57 16.95
CA VAL A 105 -14.91 -9.96 18.16
C VAL A 105 -15.75 -10.94 18.98
N VAL A 106 -15.22 -12.12 19.26
CA VAL A 106 -15.86 -13.13 20.11
C VAL A 106 -15.19 -13.26 21.47
N LYS A 107 -13.91 -12.89 21.56
CA LYS A 107 -13.15 -12.91 22.81
C LYS A 107 -12.04 -11.87 22.75
N GLU A 108 -11.94 -11.05 23.80
CA GLU A 108 -10.82 -10.15 24.01
C GLU A 108 -9.57 -10.98 24.35
N GLY A 109 -8.50 -10.77 23.60
CA GLY A 109 -7.24 -11.49 23.76
C GLY A 109 -6.25 -10.75 24.64
N LYS A 110 -5.13 -11.40 24.94
CA LYS A 110 -3.94 -10.69 25.45
C LYS A 110 -3.02 -10.44 24.28
N ALA A 111 -2.47 -9.22 24.20
CA ALA A 111 -1.46 -8.91 23.20
C ALA A 111 -0.33 -9.95 23.20
N SER A 112 0.18 -10.36 24.36
CA SER A 112 1.27 -11.35 24.48
C SER A 112 1.00 -12.71 23.85
N ASP A 113 -0.27 -13.08 23.63
CA ASP A 113 -0.61 -14.38 23.00
C ASP A 113 -0.18 -14.40 21.52
N ALA A 114 -0.04 -13.23 20.88
CA ALA A 114 0.40 -13.08 19.51
C ALA A 114 1.94 -13.03 19.34
N ASP A 115 2.72 -12.94 20.42
CA ASP A 115 4.20 -12.84 20.37
C ASP A 115 4.86 -14.05 19.69
N GLN A 116 4.22 -15.22 19.78
CA GLN A 116 4.69 -16.44 19.14
C GLN A 116 4.65 -16.40 17.60
N TYR A 117 3.99 -15.40 17.00
CA TYR A 117 3.88 -15.23 15.56
C TYR A 117 4.79 -14.12 15.01
N GLN A 118 5.67 -13.55 15.83
CA GLN A 118 6.54 -12.45 15.42
C GLN A 118 7.42 -12.84 14.23
N ASP A 119 8.01 -14.04 14.22
CA ASP A 119 8.85 -14.50 13.10
C ASP A 119 8.09 -14.50 11.76
N ILE A 120 6.76 -14.76 11.78
CA ILE A 120 5.92 -14.72 10.58
C ILE A 120 5.64 -13.27 10.17
N LEU A 121 5.38 -12.40 11.14
CA LEU A 121 5.21 -10.97 10.87
C LEU A 121 6.47 -10.40 10.24
N ASP A 122 7.65 -10.69 10.79
CA ASP A 122 8.93 -10.20 10.29
C ASP A 122 9.25 -10.75 8.88
N GLU A 123 8.74 -11.93 8.51
CA GLU A 123 8.89 -12.50 7.16
C GLU A 123 8.05 -11.78 6.11
N PHE A 124 6.81 -11.39 6.43
CA PHE A 124 5.86 -10.83 5.47
C PHE A 124 5.68 -9.31 5.54
N TRP A 125 5.88 -8.74 6.72
CA TRP A 125 5.86 -7.31 7.02
C TRP A 125 7.11 -6.96 7.83
N PRO A 126 8.30 -7.08 7.22
CA PRO A 126 9.53 -6.66 7.89
C PRO A 126 9.41 -5.19 8.29
N GLU A 127 9.86 -4.86 9.50
CA GLU A 127 10.04 -3.46 9.87
C GLU A 127 10.99 -2.81 8.87
N LYS A 128 10.62 -1.62 8.38
CA LYS A 128 11.48 -0.81 7.51
C LYS A 128 12.81 -0.55 8.22
N ASP A 129 13.92 -0.75 7.52
CA ASP A 129 15.24 -0.42 8.08
C ASP A 129 15.26 1.08 8.41
N PRO A 130 15.54 1.49 9.66
CA PRO A 130 15.61 2.91 10.03
C PRO A 130 16.60 3.73 9.18
N GLY A 131 17.62 3.08 8.62
CA GLY A 131 18.58 3.69 7.70
C GLY A 131 18.09 3.79 6.25
N GLU A 132 17.00 3.12 5.89
CA GLU A 132 16.40 3.23 4.56
C GLU A 132 15.70 4.59 4.41
N LEU A 133 16.16 5.36 3.42
CA LEU A 133 15.57 6.66 3.10
C LEU A 133 14.14 6.48 2.56
N PRO A 134 13.23 7.43 2.85
CA PRO A 134 11.92 7.46 2.21
C PRO A 134 12.02 7.47 0.68
N TYR A 135 11.08 6.81 0.01
CA TYR A 135 10.89 6.93 -1.43
C TYR A 135 9.57 7.65 -1.74
N LEU A 136 9.53 8.25 -2.92
CA LEU A 136 8.37 9.01 -3.40
C LEU A 136 7.88 8.43 -4.72
N ASN A 137 6.59 8.13 -4.80
CA ASN A 137 5.88 7.95 -6.05
C ASN A 137 4.98 9.16 -6.34
N VAL A 138 4.90 9.57 -7.60
CA VAL A 138 4.06 10.67 -8.06
C VAL A 138 2.91 10.11 -8.86
N GLY A 139 1.69 10.29 -8.36
CA GLY A 139 0.45 9.94 -9.02
C GLY A 139 -0.11 11.09 -9.85
N TYR A 140 -0.57 10.82 -11.06
CA TYR A 140 -1.23 11.80 -11.91
C TYR A 140 -2.19 11.14 -12.90
N ARG A 141 -3.16 11.93 -13.36
CA ARG A 141 -4.15 11.48 -14.32
C ARG A 141 -3.74 11.85 -15.76
N ALA A 142 -3.39 10.85 -16.55
CA ALA A 142 -3.18 10.99 -17.98
C ALA A 142 -4.49 10.78 -18.77
N SER A 143 -4.50 11.09 -20.07
CA SER A 143 -5.66 10.87 -20.94
C SER A 143 -6.10 9.39 -21.03
N TYR A 144 -5.21 8.45 -20.72
CA TYR A 144 -5.46 7.01 -20.76
C TYR A 144 -5.69 6.37 -19.37
N GLY A 145 -5.66 7.13 -18.28
CA GLY A 145 -5.94 6.62 -16.92
C GLY A 145 -5.06 7.24 -15.83
N GLU A 146 -5.17 6.71 -14.62
CA GLU A 146 -4.27 7.03 -13.51
C GLU A 146 -2.90 6.39 -13.75
N VAL A 147 -1.84 7.18 -13.54
CA VAL A 147 -0.45 6.79 -13.72
C VAL A 147 0.30 7.11 -12.45
N SER A 148 1.26 6.26 -12.08
CA SER A 148 2.19 6.51 -10.99
C SER A 148 3.60 6.17 -11.44
N ALA A 149 4.56 7.03 -11.08
CA ALA A 149 5.98 6.78 -11.34
C ALA A 149 6.83 7.20 -10.13
N SER A 150 7.91 6.48 -9.88
CA SER A 150 8.84 6.79 -8.80
C SER A 150 9.65 8.02 -9.15
N ALA A 151 9.74 8.98 -8.22
CA ALA A 151 10.63 10.13 -8.34
C ALA A 151 12.08 9.70 -8.09
N MET A 152 13.03 10.42 -8.71
CA MET A 152 14.45 10.17 -8.49
C MET A 152 14.87 10.77 -7.15
N GLN A 153 15.53 10.00 -6.30
CA GLN A 153 16.09 10.51 -5.05
C GLN A 153 17.38 11.31 -5.30
N GLY A 154 17.53 12.44 -4.62
CA GLY A 154 18.70 13.31 -4.69
C GLY A 154 19.41 13.46 -3.35
N GLY A 155 19.62 14.71 -2.94
CA GLY A 155 20.35 15.03 -1.72
C GLY A 155 19.56 14.62 -0.47
N TYR A 156 20.27 14.35 0.62
CA TYR A 156 19.66 14.03 1.89
C TYR A 156 20.57 14.29 3.09
N SER A 157 19.96 14.42 4.26
CA SER A 157 20.60 14.28 5.57
C SER A 157 19.70 13.42 6.43
N TRP A 158 20.23 12.33 6.99
CA TRP A 158 19.43 11.32 7.67
C TRP A 158 20.11 10.78 8.93
N SER A 159 19.37 10.72 10.02
CA SER A 159 19.81 10.25 11.32
C SER A 159 18.94 9.08 11.78
N TYR A 160 19.57 8.01 12.24
CA TYR A 160 18.89 6.81 12.72
C TYR A 160 19.75 6.04 13.71
N ALA A 161 19.12 5.27 14.60
CA ALA A 161 19.84 4.31 15.44
C ALA A 161 19.96 2.98 14.69
N ASP A 162 21.17 2.42 14.62
CA ASP A 162 21.38 1.09 14.08
C ASP A 162 20.85 -0.02 15.01
N LYS A 163 20.94 -1.28 14.57
CA LYS A 163 20.50 -2.46 15.33
C LYS A 163 21.13 -2.61 16.73
N ASP A 164 22.25 -1.95 16.99
CA ASP A 164 22.94 -1.97 18.29
C ASP A 164 22.58 -0.73 19.14
N GLY A 165 21.67 0.11 18.66
CA GLY A 165 21.21 1.34 19.31
C GLY A 165 22.21 2.49 19.18
N VAL A 166 23.16 2.41 18.25
CA VAL A 166 24.15 3.47 18.02
C VAL A 166 23.63 4.43 16.97
N GLU A 167 23.61 5.72 17.30
CA GLU A 167 23.22 6.80 16.38
C GLU A 167 24.18 6.89 15.19
N GLN A 168 23.61 6.78 13.99
CA GLN A 168 24.24 6.98 12.69
C GLN A 168 23.74 8.29 12.09
N ASN A 169 24.60 8.95 11.32
CA ASN A 169 24.26 10.17 10.59
C ASN A 169 24.86 10.08 9.19
N GLU A 170 24.00 10.14 8.19
CA GLU A 170 24.37 10.08 6.78
C GLU A 170 23.99 11.40 6.11
N THR A 171 24.83 11.88 5.20
CA THR A 171 24.53 13.08 4.42
C THR A 171 25.16 12.93 3.06
N ALA A 172 24.37 13.18 2.04
CA ALA A 172 24.82 13.25 0.66
C ALA A 172 24.28 14.54 0.04
N ASP A 173 25.18 15.41 -0.38
CA ASP A 173 24.80 16.58 -1.17
C ASP A 173 24.49 16.15 -2.61
N SER A 174 23.52 16.80 -3.22
CA SER A 174 23.26 16.66 -4.66
C SER A 174 23.61 17.94 -5.41
N VAL A 175 23.86 17.81 -6.70
CA VAL A 175 23.91 18.96 -7.62
C VAL A 175 22.50 19.53 -7.78
N ALA A 176 22.36 20.70 -8.40
CA ALA A 176 21.05 21.26 -8.71
C ALA A 176 20.19 20.24 -9.49
N VAL A 177 18.87 20.18 -9.19
CA VAL A 177 17.93 19.20 -9.81
C VAL A 177 17.97 19.25 -11.34
N THR A 178 18.21 20.44 -11.90
CA THR A 178 18.36 20.66 -13.34
C THR A 178 19.54 19.89 -13.95
N GLN A 179 20.54 19.50 -13.16
CA GLN A 179 21.68 18.70 -13.61
C GLN A 179 21.49 17.20 -13.43
N TRP A 180 20.37 16.75 -12.85
CA TRP A 180 20.12 15.33 -12.66
C TRP A 180 19.84 14.69 -14.02
N THR A 181 20.47 13.56 -14.27
CA THR A 181 20.30 12.81 -15.52
C THR A 181 19.27 11.72 -15.34
N GLU A 182 18.48 11.46 -16.38
CA GLU A 182 17.46 10.38 -16.38
C GLU A 182 16.35 10.62 -15.34
N LEU A 183 15.94 11.88 -15.18
CA LEU A 183 14.76 12.21 -14.40
C LEU A 183 13.54 11.43 -14.95
N PRO A 184 12.70 10.88 -14.08
CA PRO A 184 11.46 10.23 -14.50
C PRO A 184 10.51 11.28 -15.10
N ALA A 185 10.03 11.02 -16.31
CA ALA A 185 9.15 11.92 -17.05
C ALA A 185 7.66 11.60 -16.82
N MET A 186 6.94 12.58 -16.27
CA MET A 186 5.50 12.55 -16.05
C MET A 186 4.80 13.13 -17.29
N ASN A 187 4.13 12.29 -18.08
CA ASN A 187 3.59 12.69 -19.37
C ASN A 187 2.15 13.19 -19.22
N VAL A 188 1.95 14.52 -19.28
CA VAL A 188 0.66 15.18 -19.05
C VAL A 188 0.25 16.04 -20.24
N ASP A 189 -1.04 15.99 -20.59
CA ASP A 189 -1.56 16.73 -21.75
C ASP A 189 -1.78 18.24 -21.48
N GLY A 190 -1.43 18.73 -20.28
CA GLY A 190 -1.60 20.11 -19.84
C GLY A 190 -1.40 20.25 -18.33
N THR A 191 -1.98 21.30 -17.74
CA THR A 191 -1.93 21.51 -16.29
C THR A 191 -2.74 20.45 -15.54
N THR A 192 -2.15 19.84 -14.51
CA THR A 192 -2.81 18.85 -13.65
C THR A 192 -2.37 18.99 -12.20
N ASP A 193 -3.16 18.45 -11.28
CA ASP A 193 -2.66 18.17 -9.94
C ASP A 193 -1.87 16.85 -9.95
N MET A 194 -0.88 16.73 -9.06
CA MET A 194 -0.10 15.50 -8.85
C MET A 194 -0.10 15.10 -7.38
N GLU A 195 -0.43 13.85 -7.10
CA GLU A 195 -0.44 13.27 -5.75
C GLU A 195 0.95 12.72 -5.40
N LEU A 196 1.39 12.94 -4.16
CA LEU A 196 2.68 12.48 -3.65
C LEU A 196 2.46 11.35 -2.66
N TYR A 197 2.90 10.14 -3.03
CA TYR A 197 2.83 8.95 -2.20
C TYR A 197 4.21 8.64 -1.62
N PHE A 198 4.43 9.10 -0.39
CA PHE A 198 5.58 8.71 0.40
C PHE A 198 5.31 7.39 1.10
N ASP A 199 6.30 6.53 1.16
CA ASP A 199 6.23 5.27 1.90
C ASP A 199 6.38 5.46 3.42
N THR A 200 6.90 6.61 3.83
CA THR A 200 6.94 7.07 5.21
C THR A 200 6.44 8.50 5.22
N LYS A 201 5.35 8.79 5.94
CA LYS A 201 4.72 10.12 5.93
C LYS A 201 5.70 11.22 6.40
N PRO A 202 5.98 12.25 5.60
CA PRO A 202 6.78 13.40 6.05
C PRO A 202 5.99 14.33 6.98
N GLU A 203 6.73 15.05 7.82
CA GLU A 203 6.21 16.15 8.66
C GLU A 203 5.95 17.42 7.83
N LYS A 204 6.71 17.62 6.75
CA LYS A 204 6.59 18.76 5.86
C LYS A 204 7.08 18.43 4.46
N VAL A 205 6.45 19.03 3.46
CA VAL A 205 6.83 18.92 2.05
C VAL A 205 6.84 20.31 1.43
N THR A 206 7.87 20.62 0.66
CA THR A 206 7.90 21.77 -0.25
C THR A 206 8.20 21.32 -1.68
N ALA A 207 7.74 22.09 -2.66
CA ALA A 207 7.97 21.82 -4.07
C ALA A 207 8.50 23.08 -4.76
N THR A 208 9.57 22.91 -5.53
CA THR A 208 10.17 23.98 -6.35
C THR A 208 10.15 23.56 -7.80
N ALA A 209 9.64 24.43 -8.67
CA ALA A 209 9.55 24.19 -10.11
C ALA A 209 10.59 25.02 -10.87
N PHE A 210 11.22 24.40 -11.86
CA PHE A 210 12.18 25.01 -12.77
C PHE A 210 11.74 24.78 -14.21
N PRO A 211 11.86 25.76 -15.12
CA PRO A 211 11.65 25.50 -16.54
C PRO A 211 12.58 24.39 -17.07
N ALA A 212 12.05 23.45 -17.86
CA ALA A 212 12.84 22.35 -18.42
C ALA A 212 13.96 22.83 -19.36
N GLU A 213 13.85 24.05 -19.91
CA GLU A 213 14.93 24.70 -20.67
C GLU A 213 16.20 24.95 -19.85
N LEU A 214 16.13 24.90 -18.52
CA LEU A 214 17.27 24.99 -17.62
C LEU A 214 17.97 23.64 -17.40
N SER A 215 17.54 22.56 -18.06
CA SER A 215 18.20 21.26 -17.97
C SER A 215 19.71 21.36 -18.30
N GLY A 216 20.54 20.83 -17.41
CA GLY A 216 22.00 20.89 -17.43
C GLY A 216 22.61 22.10 -16.69
N GLU A 217 21.82 23.13 -16.35
CA GLU A 217 22.33 24.33 -15.67
C GLU A 217 22.73 24.04 -14.23
N SER A 218 23.94 24.47 -13.84
CA SER A 218 24.46 24.28 -12.48
C SER A 218 23.96 25.31 -11.46
N ASP A 219 23.43 26.43 -11.95
CA ASP A 219 22.89 27.52 -11.14
C ASP A 219 21.59 28.03 -11.80
N PRO A 220 20.48 27.27 -11.69
CA PRO A 220 19.19 27.65 -12.29
C PRO A 220 18.50 28.78 -11.52
N GLY A 221 19.13 29.35 -10.48
CA GLY A 221 18.51 30.27 -9.54
C GLY A 221 17.59 29.56 -8.55
N ALA A 222 16.67 30.32 -7.93
CA ALA A 222 15.83 29.83 -6.83
C ALA A 222 14.63 28.96 -7.28
N GLY A 223 14.30 28.94 -8.58
CA GLY A 223 13.06 28.35 -9.08
C GLY A 223 11.81 29.09 -8.62
N ALA A 224 10.65 28.54 -8.93
CA ALA A 224 9.35 29.02 -8.47
C ALA A 224 8.77 28.05 -7.43
N GLU A 225 8.27 28.55 -6.32
CA GLU A 225 7.56 27.73 -5.33
C GLU A 225 6.25 27.20 -5.96
N ALA A 226 6.05 25.90 -5.90
CA ALA A 226 4.81 25.25 -6.30
C ALA A 226 3.92 25.01 -5.07
N GLU A 227 2.63 25.22 -5.23
CA GLU A 227 1.66 25.04 -4.14
C GLU A 227 1.51 23.55 -3.80
N VAL A 228 1.68 23.21 -2.52
CA VAL A 228 1.49 21.87 -1.98
C VAL A 228 0.34 21.91 -0.96
N GLU A 229 -0.72 21.15 -1.22
CA GLU A 229 -1.83 20.94 -0.29
C GLU A 229 -1.64 19.62 0.47
N GLU A 230 -1.75 19.63 1.80
CA GLU A 230 -1.90 18.41 2.61
C GLU A 230 -3.38 18.18 2.94
N LYS A 231 -3.89 17.00 2.64
CA LYS A 231 -5.24 16.58 3.02
C LYS A 231 -5.26 15.12 3.45
N ASP A 232 -5.78 14.87 4.65
CA ASP A 232 -5.92 13.53 5.22
C ASP A 232 -4.58 12.74 5.21
N GLY A 233 -3.46 13.47 5.34
CA GLY A 233 -2.11 12.91 5.31
C GLY A 233 -1.51 12.64 3.93
N ASN A 234 -2.25 12.89 2.86
CA ASN A 234 -1.76 12.86 1.49
C ASN A 234 -1.36 14.27 1.04
N TYR A 235 -0.29 14.36 0.25
CA TYR A 235 0.19 15.63 -0.30
C TYR A 235 -0.14 15.71 -1.80
N THR A 236 -0.52 16.91 -2.26
CA THR A 236 -0.83 17.17 -3.67
C THR A 236 -0.15 18.45 -4.13
N ILE A 237 0.61 18.39 -5.22
CA ILE A 237 1.13 19.58 -5.89
C ILE A 237 0.05 20.09 -6.84
N LYS A 238 -0.31 21.37 -6.70
CA LYS A 238 -1.35 22.02 -7.49
C LYS A 238 -0.82 22.61 -8.77
N ASP A 239 -1.65 22.58 -9.79
CA ASP A 239 -1.39 23.26 -11.07
C ASP A 239 -0.02 22.93 -11.68
N VAL A 240 0.41 21.66 -11.59
CA VAL A 240 1.64 21.16 -12.18
C VAL A 240 1.63 21.38 -13.69
N GLN A 241 2.68 22.01 -14.21
CA GLN A 241 2.78 22.43 -15.60
C GLN A 241 3.74 21.53 -16.37
N LYS A 242 3.39 21.29 -17.62
CA LYS A 242 4.27 20.70 -18.63
C LYS A 242 5.50 21.58 -18.88
N ASP A 243 6.59 20.96 -19.35
CA ASP A 243 7.88 21.56 -19.66
C ASP A 243 8.59 22.14 -18.42
N MET A 244 8.44 21.45 -17.28
CA MET A 244 9.01 21.83 -15.99
C MET A 244 9.74 20.66 -15.32
N ILE A 245 10.74 20.98 -14.51
CA ILE A 245 11.45 20.08 -13.60
C ILE A 245 11.02 20.45 -12.17
N TYR A 246 10.60 19.45 -11.39
CA TYR A 246 10.16 19.64 -10.01
C TYR A 246 11.17 19.03 -9.04
N LEU A 247 11.55 19.81 -8.04
CA LEU A 247 12.29 19.38 -6.86
C LEU A 247 11.34 19.36 -5.66
N ILE A 248 11.16 18.18 -5.08
CA ILE A 248 10.39 17.97 -3.87
C ILE A 248 11.36 17.81 -2.70
N HIS A 249 11.13 18.55 -1.63
CA HIS A 249 11.90 18.44 -0.41
C HIS A 249 10.98 17.95 0.70
N GLY A 250 11.24 16.75 1.21
CA GLY A 250 10.53 16.17 2.34
C GLY A 250 11.35 16.28 3.62
N GLU A 251 10.68 16.61 4.73
CA GLU A 251 11.26 16.66 6.07
C GLU A 251 10.56 15.64 6.99
N TRP A 252 11.36 14.91 7.77
CA TRP A 252 10.96 13.93 8.78
C TRP A 252 11.73 14.23 10.08
N GLY A 253 11.29 13.64 11.20
CA GLY A 253 12.04 13.70 12.45
C GLY A 253 13.50 13.18 12.34
N ASN A 254 13.74 12.27 11.39
CA ASN A 254 15.06 11.70 11.10
C ASN A 254 15.94 12.60 10.21
N GLY A 255 15.38 13.59 9.53
CA GLY A 255 16.12 14.44 8.60
C GLY A 255 15.34 14.81 7.34
N TRP A 256 16.01 15.04 6.22
CA TRP A 256 15.38 15.47 4.97
C TRP A 256 15.90 14.70 3.76
N VAL A 257 15.05 14.59 2.74
CA VAL A 257 15.38 13.96 1.46
C VAL A 257 14.78 14.78 0.32
N GLU A 258 15.55 14.95 -0.75
CA GLU A 258 15.12 15.57 -2.00
C GLU A 258 14.72 14.53 -3.05
N PHE A 259 13.70 14.85 -3.83
CA PHE A 259 13.21 14.03 -4.94
C PHE A 259 12.99 14.89 -6.19
N GLY A 260 13.23 14.32 -7.36
CA GLY A 260 13.21 15.02 -8.63
C GLY A 260 12.44 14.26 -9.69
N PHE A 261 11.68 14.99 -10.50
CA PHE A 261 11.04 14.48 -11.71
C PHE A 261 10.85 15.61 -12.72
N GLU A 262 10.62 15.24 -13.98
CA GLU A 262 10.28 16.18 -15.04
C GLU A 262 8.86 15.94 -15.55
N VAL A 263 8.24 16.96 -16.13
CA VAL A 263 6.87 16.91 -16.63
C VAL A 263 6.88 17.26 -18.11
N GLU A 264 6.43 16.31 -18.94
CA GLU A 264 6.45 16.35 -20.41
C GLU A 264 5.06 16.30 -21.03
#